data_AF-A0A645FHP0-F1
#
_entry.id   AF-A0A645FHP0-F1
#
_cell.length_a   1.000
_cell.length_b   1.000
_cell.length_c   1.000
_cell.angle_alpha   90.00
_cell.angle_beta   90.00
_cell.angle_gamma   90.00
#
_symmetry.space_group_name_H-M   'P 1'
#
loop_
_entity.id
_entity.type
_entity.pdbx_description
1 polymer ?
#
loop_
_entity_poly.entity_id
_entity_poly.type
_entity_poly.pdbx_seq_one_letter_code
_entity_poly.pdbx_strand_id
1 'polypeptide(L)' 'MTILKEVENELPTLFIVSQVELFDTLEGGTEATGREDMKVTVKSAEGQKCERCWIYSDTVGEDSEHSTLCSRCREALK' A
#
# COMPACT_ATOMS: atom_id res chain seq x y z
N MET A 1 -12.04 -15.57 -3.42
CA MET A 1 -11.32 -14.27 -3.34
C MET A 1 -10.62 -13.92 -4.66
N THR A 2 -11.23 -14.16 -5.83
CA THR A 2 -10.55 -13.98 -7.13
C THR A 2 -10.35 -12.51 -7.48
N ILE A 3 -11.37 -11.68 -7.25
CA ILE A 3 -11.36 -10.27 -7.67
C ILE A 3 -10.28 -9.43 -6.99
N LEU A 4 -10.03 -9.62 -5.69
CA LEU A 4 -9.03 -8.81 -4.96
C LEU A 4 -7.62 -9.08 -5.45
N LYS A 5 -7.29 -10.34 -5.78
CA LYS A 5 -6.00 -10.71 -6.36
C LYS A 5 -5.83 -10.16 -7.78
N GLU A 6 -6.91 -10.07 -8.56
CA GLU A 6 -6.86 -9.53 -9.92
C GLU A 6 -6.54 -8.03 -9.97
N VAL A 7 -6.91 -7.27 -8.93
CA VAL A 7 -6.68 -5.81 -8.85
C VAL A 7 -5.71 -5.42 -7.72
N GLU A 8 -4.85 -6.35 -7.30
CA GLU A 8 -4.01 -6.20 -6.10
C GLU A 8 -3.13 -4.93 -6.15
N ASN A 9 -2.58 -4.62 -7.33
CA ASN A 9 -1.72 -3.44 -7.52
C ASN A 9 -2.48 -2.12 -7.42
N GLU A 10 -3.78 -2.13 -7.73
CA GLU A 10 -4.65 -0.97 -7.69
C GLU A 10 -5.26 -0.76 -6.29
N LEU A 11 -5.29 -1.80 -5.44
CA LEU A 11 -5.92 -1.74 -4.11
C LEU A 11 -5.43 -0.56 -3.23
N PRO A 12 -4.12 -0.25 -3.14
CA PRO A 12 -3.68 0.90 -2.35
C PRO A 12 -4.31 2.22 -2.83
N THR A 13 -4.43 2.37 -4.16
CA THR A 13 -5.06 3.55 -4.76
C THR A 13 -6.57 3.56 -4.53
N LEU A 14 -7.25 2.43 -4.69
CA LEU A 14 -8.69 2.32 -4.49
C LEU A 14 -9.10 2.57 -3.03
N PHE A 15 -8.28 2.11 -2.08
CA PHE A 15 -8.52 2.28 -0.65
C PHE A 15 -7.92 3.56 -0.07
N ILE A 16 -7.20 4.35 -0.88
CA ILE A 16 -6.54 5.60 -0.46
C ILE A 16 -5.59 5.34 0.74
N VAL A 17 -4.82 4.26 0.64
CA VAL A 17 -3.80 3.86 1.62
C VAL A 17 -2.45 3.71 0.93
N SER A 18 -1.37 3.67 1.70
CA SER A 18 -0.02 3.53 1.13
C SER A 18 0.34 2.09 0.75
N GLN A 19 -0.27 1.08 1.39
CA GLN A 19 0.08 -0.33 1.23
C GLN A 19 -1.13 -1.21 1.49
N VAL A 20 -1.24 -2.30 0.73
CA VAL A 20 -2.25 -3.36 0.92
C VAL A 20 -1.54 -4.69 0.72
N GLU A 21 -1.81 -5.63 1.61
CA GLU A 21 -1.31 -7.00 1.51
C GLU A 21 -2.48 -7.97 1.62
N LEU A 22 -2.54 -8.93 0.69
CA LEU A 22 -3.57 -9.95 0.66
C LEU A 22 -3.06 -11.26 1.28
N PHE A 23 -3.80 -11.76 2.25
CA PHE A 23 -3.53 -13.03 2.91
C PHE A 23 -4.71 -13.99 2.66
N ASP A 24 -4.42 -15.27 2.42
CA ASP A 24 -5.48 -16.29 2.30
C ASP A 24 -6.15 -16.55 3.67
N THR A 25 -5.39 -16.40 4.76
CA THR A 25 -5.87 -16.46 6.14
C THR A 25 -5.14 -15.42 6.99
N LEU A 26 -5.90 -14.59 7.72
CA LEU A 26 -5.36 -13.55 8.60
C LEU A 26 -5.66 -13.89 10.06
N GLU A 27 -4.61 -14.27 10.81
CA GLU A 27 -4.71 -14.45 12.27
C GLU A 27 -4.77 -13.09 12.98
N GLY A 28 -5.65 -12.97 13.98
CA GLY A 28 -5.82 -11.73 14.74
C GLY A 28 -6.43 -10.55 13.98
N GLY A 29 -6.89 -10.74 12.74
CA GLY A 29 -7.66 -9.75 12.00
C GLY A 29 -9.09 -9.62 12.50
N THR A 30 -9.65 -8.41 12.40
CA THR A 30 -11.04 -8.13 12.78
C THR A 30 -11.95 -8.45 11.59
N GLU A 31 -13.13 -8.99 11.86
CA GLU A 31 -14.17 -9.15 10.82
C GLU A 31 -14.51 -7.79 10.21
N ALA A 32 -14.43 -7.72 8.89
CA ALA A 32 -14.68 -6.49 8.16
C ALA A 32 -16.20 -6.30 8.01
N THR A 33 -16.71 -5.22 8.60
CA THR A 33 -18.10 -4.70 8.47
C THR A 33 -19.14 -5.74 8.02
N GLY A 34 -19.44 -6.71 8.90
CA GLY A 34 -20.56 -7.66 8.70
C GLY A 34 -20.32 -8.80 7.72
N ARG A 35 -19.08 -9.05 7.28
CA ARG A 35 -18.69 -10.24 6.52
C ARG A 35 -17.77 -11.15 7.32
N GLU A 36 -18.28 -12.31 7.72
CA GLU A 36 -17.52 -13.34 8.45
C GLU A 36 -16.40 -13.95 7.58
N ASP A 37 -16.56 -13.92 6.25
CA ASP A 37 -15.60 -14.43 5.27
C ASP A 37 -14.46 -13.45 4.93
N MET A 38 -14.42 -12.28 5.57
CA MET A 38 -13.39 -11.27 5.30
C MET A 38 -12.85 -10.66 6.60
N LYS A 39 -11.54 -10.77 6.77
CA LYS A 39 -10.82 -10.13 7.89
C LYS A 39 -9.92 -9.02 7.37
N VAL A 40 -9.86 -7.92 8.11
CA VAL A 40 -9.02 -6.76 7.80
C VAL A 40 -8.28 -6.32 9.05
N THR A 41 -6.99 -6.00 8.89
CA THR A 41 -6.16 -5.37 9.91
C THR A 41 -5.59 -4.08 9.35
N VAL A 42 -5.65 -3.01 10.15
CA VAL A 42 -5.09 -1.70 9.77
C VAL A 42 -3.85 -1.42 10.62
N LYS A 43 -2.75 -1.09 9.96
CA LYS A 43 -1.48 -0.68 10.56
C LYS A 43 -0.88 0.47 9.77
N SER A 44 0.06 1.19 10.36
CA SER A 44 0.90 2.14 9.61
C SER A 44 1.68 1.38 8.54
N ALA A 45 1.72 1.94 7.33
CA ALA A 45 2.50 1.38 6.22
C ALA A 45 4.01 1.49 6.48
N GLU A 46 4.78 0.64 5.82
CA GLU A 46 6.24 0.59 5.94
C GLU A 46 6.92 1.68 5.10
N GLY A 47 8.24 1.82 5.27
CA GLY A 47 9.04 2.80 4.54
C GLY A 47 8.93 4.23 5.07
N GLN A 48 9.14 5.21 4.18
CA GLN A 48 9.14 6.63 4.51
C GLN A 48 8.13 7.40 3.64
N LYS A 49 7.65 8.54 4.15
CA LYS A 49 6.73 9.41 3.41
C LYS A 49 7.42 10.03 2.19
N CYS A 50 6.82 9.87 1.02
CA CYS A 50 7.21 10.61 -0.18
C CYS A 50 6.68 12.05 -0.13
N GLU A 51 7.54 13.05 -0.31
CA GLU A 51 7.13 14.46 -0.21
C GLU A 51 6.23 14.95 -1.38
N ARG A 52 6.25 14.26 -2.53
CA ARG A 52 5.44 14.64 -3.70
C ARG A 52 4.03 14.07 -3.70
N CYS A 53 3.86 12.80 -3.33
CA CYS A 53 2.56 12.14 -3.38
C CYS A 53 2.02 11.69 -2.02
N TRP A 54 2.78 11.91 -0.95
CA TRP A 54 2.42 11.65 0.45
C TRP A 54 2.12 10.21 0.81
N ILE A 55 2.37 9.25 -0.08
CA ILE A 55 2.35 7.82 0.26
C ILE A 55 3.64 7.45 0.98
N TYR A 56 3.54 6.48 1.88
CA TYR A 56 4.70 5.80 2.44
C TYR A 56 5.19 4.72 1.47
N SER A 57 6.50 4.63 1.27
CA SER A 57 7.12 3.63 0.40
C SER A 57 8.56 3.37 0.83
N ASP A 58 9.00 2.12 0.74
CA ASP A 58 10.40 1.73 0.99
C ASP A 58 11.37 2.25 -0.09
N THR A 59 10.83 2.67 -1.25
CA THR A 59 11.64 3.18 -2.37
C THR A 59 12.07 4.64 -2.20
N VAL A 60 11.62 5.32 -1.14
CA VAL A 60 12.07 6.67 -0.80
C VAL A 60 13.50 6.60 -0.30
N GLY A 61 14.39 7.42 -0.89
CA GLY A 61 15.81 7.46 -0.53
C GLY A 61 16.72 6.61 -1.42
N GLU A 62 16.17 5.80 -2.33
CA GLU A 62 16.95 4.97 -3.26
C GLU A 62 17.65 5.76 -4.38
N ASP A 63 17.37 7.05 -4.51
CA ASP A 63 17.88 7.93 -5.56
C ASP A 63 18.58 9.14 -4.97
N SER A 64 19.81 9.40 -5.37
CA SER A 64 20.59 10.52 -4.84
C SER A 64 20.07 11.89 -5.32
N GLU A 65 19.51 11.98 -6.53
CA GLU A 65 18.99 13.23 -7.07
C GLU A 65 17.60 13.56 -6.51
N HIS A 66 16.85 12.51 -6.15
CA HIS A 66 15.47 12.60 -5.65
C HIS A 66 15.26 11.80 -4.37
N SER A 67 16.08 12.06 -3.35
CA SER A 67 16.16 11.27 -2.10
C SER A 67 14.88 11.28 -1.25
N THR A 68 13.97 12.22 -1.46
CA THR A 68 12.69 12.30 -0.74
C THR A 68 11.50 11.74 -1.55
N LEU A 69 11.76 11.17 -2.72
CA LEU A 69 10.73 10.72 -3.65
C LEU A 69 10.72 9.19 -3.82
N CYS A 70 9.53 8.61 -3.84
CA CYS A 70 9.34 7.21 -4.20
C CYS A 70 9.60 6.98 -5.69
N SER A 71 9.84 5.72 -6.09
CA SER A 71 10.11 5.31 -7.47
C SER A 71 9.11 5.87 -8.48
N ARG A 72 7.80 5.77 -8.20
CA ARG A 72 6.71 6.31 -9.03
C ARG A 72 6.84 7.82 -9.29
N CYS A 73 7.18 8.58 -8.25
CA CYS A 73 7.33 10.03 -8.36
C CYS A 73 8.59 10.40 -9.14
N ARG A 74 9.68 9.64 -8.97
CA ARG A 74 10.93 9.83 -9.72
C ARG A 74 10.73 9.55 -11.21
N GLU A 75 10.04 8.47 -11.55
CA GLU A 75 9.73 8.13 -12.94
C GLU A 75 8.92 9.23 -13.64
N ALA A 76 7.97 9.86 -12.94
CA ALA A 76 7.17 10.95 -13.48
C ALA A 76 7.91 12.30 -13.65
N LEU A 77 9.16 12.41 -13.19
CA LEU A 77 10.00 13.61 -13.34
C LEU A 77 11.05 13.48 -14.44
N LYS A 78 11.19 12.29 -15.04
CA LYS A 78 12.03 12.04 -16.22
C LYS A 78 11.29 12.47 -17.49
#